data_AF-A0A9D5VPJ1-F1
#
_entry.id   AF-A0A9D5VPJ1-F1
#
_cell.length_a   1.000
_cell.length_b   1.000
_cell.length_c   1.000
_cell.angle_alpha   90.00
_cell.angle_beta   90.00
_cell.angle_gamma   90.00
#
_symmetry.space_group_name_H-M   'P 1'
#
loop_
_entity.id
_entity.type
_entity.pdbx_description
1 polymer ?
#
loop_
_entity_poly.entity_id
_entity_poly.type
_entity_poly.pdbx_seq_one_letter_code
_entity_poly.pdbx_strand_id
1 'polypeptide(L)'
;MKERADHYKLPVIIGAFTLISGALVILGWLCNITLLKAIIPGTVEMKFNTALTFCLTGAALLLYPIKETSSKILSVMGISIALLSGLQYLLNISFGIDQLFVTEAEGALFTTHLGRMSLISAIAFILLHLSLLFRRHSLLSQMMAALVTIIAYQSIVAYCLGVKSLLLWHKTATVMAVNTAILFFLLSIGVLTLYPGKGLCRLFFSKKSAGIILRRPLPIAAVIPLLLTIAEHSLSRLQISSPELLSSLNVIFTTLVLCTFILLSSKQADELEQQQEKAKSKLSELEQKFATFFQSNPVASTISTVVEGRYIAVNDRFSMEMGYSKEELIGRTSRELATFKDMKERDKIAALVLANKGCYGEEVQFQKKSGEVITYSASVVLIEID
;
A
#
# COMPACT_ATOMS: atom_id res chain seq x y z
N MET A 1 6.07 13.63 -10.03
CA MET A 1 7.28 13.60 -9.16
C MET A 1 6.95 13.68 -7.66
N LYS A 2 6.02 14.56 -7.23
CA LYS A 2 5.57 14.66 -5.81
C LYS A 2 5.07 13.33 -5.22
N GLU A 3 4.21 12.61 -5.95
CA GLU A 3 3.70 11.30 -5.52
C GLU A 3 4.82 10.27 -5.30
N ARG A 4 5.89 10.27 -6.10
CA ARG A 4 6.99 9.30 -5.96
C ARG A 4 7.85 9.59 -4.72
N ALA A 5 7.93 10.84 -4.27
CA ALA A 5 8.70 11.25 -3.10
C ALA A 5 8.00 10.90 -1.78
N ASP A 6 6.67 10.96 -1.72
CA ASP A 6 5.93 10.63 -0.50
C ASP A 6 5.96 9.13 -0.16
N HIS A 7 6.01 8.26 -1.16
CA HIS A 7 5.99 6.80 -0.95
C HIS A 7 7.27 6.25 -0.30
N TYR A 8 8.42 6.94 -0.43
CA TYR A 8 9.68 6.48 0.16
C TYR A 8 9.96 7.07 1.54
N LYS A 9 9.13 8.00 2.05
CA LYS A 9 9.35 8.64 3.36
C LYS A 9 9.44 7.62 4.50
N LEU A 10 8.49 6.70 4.59
CA LEU A 10 8.47 5.71 5.66
C LEU A 10 9.65 4.71 5.60
N PRO A 11 9.97 4.09 4.45
CA PRO A 11 11.19 3.27 4.31
C PRO A 11 12.47 4.03 4.68
N VAL A 12 12.58 5.31 4.31
CA VAL A 12 13.76 6.13 4.62
C VAL A 12 13.87 6.41 6.12
N ILE A 13 12.78 6.81 6.78
CA ILE A 13 12.76 7.05 8.23
C ILE A 13 13.15 5.77 8.98
N ILE A 14 12.56 4.63 8.60
CA ILE A 14 12.86 3.33 9.21
C ILE A 14 14.33 2.95 8.97
N GLY A 15 14.83 3.07 7.74
CA GLY A 15 16.21 2.75 7.40
C GLY A 15 17.23 3.58 8.18
N ALA A 16 16.97 4.89 8.32
CA ALA A 16 17.80 5.79 9.13
C ALA A 16 17.76 5.42 10.61
N PHE A 17 16.56 5.19 11.16
CA PHE A 17 16.40 4.78 12.55
C PHE A 17 17.13 3.48 12.86
N THR A 18 17.02 2.47 12.00
CA THR A 18 17.71 1.19 12.18
C THR A 18 19.22 1.34 12.06
N LEU A 19 19.72 2.12 11.10
CA LEU A 19 21.16 2.40 10.96
C LEU A 19 21.72 3.06 12.23
N ILE A 20 21.05 4.08 12.74
CA ILE A 20 21.45 4.79 13.96
C ILE A 20 21.39 3.85 15.17
N SER A 21 20.31 3.07 15.30
CA SER A 21 20.16 2.13 16.42
C SER A 21 21.26 1.06 16.42
N GLY A 22 21.61 0.51 15.25
CA GLY A 22 22.73 -0.42 15.13
C GLY A 22 24.07 0.23 15.49
N ALA A 23 24.31 1.46 15.03
CA ALA A 23 25.53 2.21 15.35
C ALA A 23 25.65 2.50 16.86
N LEU A 24 24.54 2.85 17.52
CA LEU A 24 24.50 3.06 18.97
C LEU A 24 24.83 1.77 19.74
N VAL A 25 24.32 0.61 19.30
CA VAL A 25 24.66 -0.68 19.92
C VAL A 25 26.15 -1.01 19.73
N ILE A 26 26.70 -0.76 18.54
CA ILE A 26 28.15 -0.91 18.27
C ILE A 26 28.97 -0.04 19.23
N LEU A 27 28.60 1.24 19.38
CA LEU A 27 29.22 2.14 20.36
C LEU A 27 29.05 1.62 21.79
N GLY A 28 27.90 1.04 22.12
CA GLY A 28 27.64 0.38 23.39
C GLY A 28 28.60 -0.76 23.70
N TRP A 29 28.98 -1.55 22.70
CA TRP A 29 30.01 -2.58 22.83
C TRP A 29 31.41 -1.99 22.98
N LEU A 30 31.77 -0.99 22.16
CA LEU A 30 33.10 -0.36 22.20
C LEU A 30 33.38 0.39 23.50
N CYS A 31 32.36 1.08 24.04
CA CYS A 31 32.45 1.85 25.29
C CYS A 31 32.00 1.06 26.53
N ASN A 32 31.60 -0.21 26.36
CA ASN A 32 31.04 -1.07 27.39
C ASN A 32 29.85 -0.46 28.17
N ILE A 33 28.89 0.14 27.45
CA ILE A 33 27.68 0.77 28.01
C ILE A 33 26.47 -0.17 27.83
N THR A 34 26.02 -0.80 28.92
CA THR A 34 24.89 -1.76 28.90
C THR A 34 23.59 -1.20 28.34
N LEU A 35 23.26 0.07 28.65
CA LEU A 35 22.04 0.72 28.18
C LEU A 35 21.96 0.85 26.65
N LEU A 36 23.11 0.90 25.98
CA LEU A 36 23.16 0.95 24.53
C LEU A 36 23.07 -0.44 23.90
N LYS A 37 23.46 -1.50 24.62
CA LYS A 37 23.40 -2.89 24.16
C LYS A 37 22.01 -3.51 24.34
N ALA A 38 21.27 -3.10 25.38
CA ALA A 38 19.91 -3.57 25.69
C ALA A 38 19.01 -2.40 26.12
N ILE A 39 17.79 -2.34 25.57
CA ILE A 39 16.80 -1.30 25.93
C ILE A 39 16.22 -1.54 27.33
N ILE A 40 16.05 -2.80 27.74
CA ILE A 40 15.51 -3.17 29.05
C ILE A 40 16.65 -3.74 29.89
N PRO A 41 17.00 -3.11 31.04
CA PRO A 41 18.02 -3.64 31.94
C PRO A 41 17.71 -5.09 32.36
N GLY A 42 18.72 -5.96 32.39
CA GLY A 42 18.57 -7.37 32.77
C GLY A 42 17.96 -8.27 31.68
N THR A 43 17.83 -7.78 30.44
CA THR A 43 17.46 -8.60 29.27
C THR A 43 18.68 -8.93 28.40
N VAL A 44 18.48 -9.77 27.39
CA VAL A 44 19.54 -10.19 26.47
C VAL A 44 20.10 -8.97 25.73
N GLU A 45 21.41 -8.83 25.72
CA GLU A 45 22.12 -7.80 24.98
C GLU A 45 22.15 -8.11 23.47
N MET A 46 21.93 -7.10 22.63
CA MET A 46 22.08 -7.25 21.18
C MET A 46 23.56 -7.45 20.85
N LYS A 47 23.89 -8.55 20.16
CA LYS A 47 25.26 -8.89 19.77
C LYS A 47 25.85 -7.92 18.75
N PHE A 48 27.18 -7.82 18.74
CA PHE A 48 27.91 -6.92 17.85
C PHE A 48 27.66 -7.22 16.36
N ASN A 49 27.77 -8.49 15.95
CA ASN A 49 27.47 -8.95 14.58
C ASN A 49 26.01 -8.66 14.17
N THR A 50 25.05 -8.79 15.08
CA THR A 50 23.64 -8.41 14.88
C THR A 50 23.52 -6.91 14.60
N ALA A 51 24.15 -6.07 15.43
CA ALA A 51 24.13 -4.62 15.28
C ALA A 51 24.77 -4.15 13.97
N LEU A 52 25.90 -4.76 13.59
CA LEU A 52 26.55 -4.52 12.30
C LEU A 52 25.62 -4.87 11.14
N THR A 53 24.95 -6.03 11.21
CA THR A 53 24.01 -6.46 10.16
C THR A 53 22.77 -5.55 10.08
N PHE A 54 22.30 -4.98 11.20
CA PHE A 54 21.28 -3.93 11.17
C PHE A 54 21.78 -2.64 10.52
N CYS A 55 23.03 -2.23 10.76
CA CYS A 55 23.60 -1.08 10.07
C CYS A 55 23.61 -1.31 8.54
N LEU A 56 24.05 -2.50 8.10
CA LEU A 56 24.05 -2.87 6.69
C LEU A 56 22.62 -2.89 6.11
N THR A 57 21.65 -3.46 6.84
CA THR A 57 20.24 -3.50 6.40
C THR A 57 19.62 -2.11 6.31
N GLY A 58 19.84 -1.27 7.32
CA GLY A 58 19.35 0.12 7.35
C GLY A 58 19.94 0.95 6.20
N ALA A 59 21.25 0.86 6.00
CA ALA A 59 21.93 1.51 4.86
C ALA A 59 21.45 0.96 3.51
N ALA A 60 21.23 -0.35 3.39
CA ALA A 60 20.69 -0.97 2.18
C ALA A 60 19.29 -0.44 1.86
N LEU A 61 18.43 -0.28 2.87
CA LEU A 61 17.08 0.28 2.72
C LEU A 61 17.10 1.77 2.31
N LEU A 62 17.99 2.56 2.91
CA LEU A 62 18.19 3.98 2.56
C LEU A 62 18.69 4.18 1.13
N LEU A 63 19.65 3.35 0.70
CA LEU A 63 20.23 3.42 -0.63
C LEU A 63 19.36 2.76 -1.69
N TYR A 64 18.39 1.95 -1.29
CA TYR A 64 17.50 1.22 -2.20
C TYR A 64 16.87 2.12 -3.30
N PRO A 65 16.26 3.29 -3.00
CA PRO A 65 15.68 4.15 -4.03
C PRO A 65 16.70 4.98 -4.84
N ILE A 66 17.94 5.15 -4.35
CA ILE A 66 18.91 6.11 -4.91
C ILE A 66 20.05 5.40 -5.66
N LYS A 67 20.64 4.36 -5.06
CA LYS A 67 21.80 3.61 -5.57
C LYS A 67 21.55 2.11 -5.40
N GLU A 68 20.82 1.52 -6.35
CA GLU A 68 20.42 0.11 -6.32
C GLU A 68 21.63 -0.85 -6.19
N THR A 69 22.71 -0.59 -6.93
CA THR A 69 23.92 -1.44 -6.88
C THR A 69 24.54 -1.46 -5.48
N SER A 70 24.63 -0.30 -4.81
CA SER A 70 25.15 -0.23 -3.43
C SER A 70 24.23 -0.94 -2.45
N SER A 71 22.91 -0.79 -2.58
CA SER A 71 21.93 -1.52 -1.77
C SER A 71 22.06 -3.04 -1.91
N LYS A 72 22.27 -3.53 -3.14
CA LYS A 72 22.52 -4.96 -3.41
C LYS A 72 23.82 -5.46 -2.80
N ILE A 73 24.91 -4.71 -2.93
CA ILE A 73 26.21 -5.08 -2.33
C ILE A 73 26.08 -5.20 -0.81
N LEU A 74 25.48 -4.21 -0.16
CA LEU A 74 25.23 -4.24 1.29
C LEU A 74 24.33 -5.43 1.67
N SER A 75 23.36 -5.78 0.82
CA SER A 75 22.49 -6.93 1.07
C SER A 75 23.23 -8.26 0.95
N VAL A 76 24.12 -8.41 -0.02
CA VAL A 76 24.99 -9.60 -0.15
C VAL A 76 25.93 -9.73 1.05
N MET A 77 26.52 -8.63 1.51
CA MET A 77 27.35 -8.62 2.72
C MET A 77 26.56 -9.06 3.96
N GLY A 78 25.36 -8.51 4.16
CA GLY A 78 24.50 -8.88 5.27
C GLY A 78 24.04 -10.35 5.24
N ILE A 79 23.69 -10.87 4.06
CA ILE A 79 23.41 -12.31 3.87
C ILE A 79 24.63 -13.14 4.26
N SER A 80 25.83 -12.73 3.85
CA SER A 80 27.05 -13.49 4.12
C SER A 80 27.31 -13.61 5.63
N ILE A 81 27.19 -12.50 6.37
CA ILE A 81 27.36 -12.50 7.84
C ILE A 81 26.31 -13.39 8.52
N ALA A 82 25.04 -13.23 8.13
CA ALA A 82 23.94 -14.01 8.69
C ALA A 82 24.05 -15.51 8.37
N LEU A 83 24.43 -15.85 7.13
CA LEU A 83 24.63 -17.23 6.69
C LEU A 83 25.80 -17.89 7.44
N LEU A 84 26.93 -17.20 7.55
CA LEU A 84 28.08 -17.69 8.33
C LEU A 84 27.68 -17.92 9.79
N SER A 85 26.92 -17.00 10.38
CA SER A 85 26.43 -17.12 11.76
C SER A 85 25.46 -18.30 11.93
N GLY A 86 24.56 -18.52 10.98
CA GLY A 86 23.65 -19.67 10.97
C GLY A 86 24.37 -21.01 10.76
N LEU A 87 25.34 -21.07 9.85
CA LEU A 87 26.13 -22.28 9.58
C LEU A 87 26.92 -22.75 10.80
N GLN A 88 27.38 -21.83 11.66
CA GLN A 88 28.02 -22.19 12.92
C GLN A 88 27.12 -23.02 13.85
N TYR A 89 25.80 -22.76 13.86
CA TYR A 89 24.84 -23.59 14.60
C TYR A 89 24.63 -24.95 13.95
N LEU A 90 24.52 -25.01 12.62
CA LEU A 90 24.25 -26.24 11.88
C LEU A 90 25.44 -27.22 11.94
N LEU A 91 26.66 -26.69 11.83
CA LEU A 91 27.88 -27.48 11.84
C LEU A 91 28.44 -27.70 13.25
N ASN A 92 27.88 -27.02 14.26
CA ASN A 92 28.40 -27.01 15.63
C ASN A 92 29.90 -26.61 15.71
N ILE A 93 30.34 -25.69 14.85
CA ILE A 93 31.72 -25.19 14.76
C ILE A 93 31.71 -23.68 15.04
N SER A 94 32.74 -23.18 15.72
CA SER A 94 32.98 -21.75 15.89
C SER A 94 34.02 -21.25 14.91
N PHE A 95 33.64 -20.32 14.03
CA PHE A 95 34.55 -19.70 13.06
C PHE A 95 35.38 -18.54 13.65
N GLY A 96 35.09 -18.14 14.88
CA GLY A 96 35.75 -17.01 15.55
C GLY A 96 35.28 -15.62 15.12
N ILE A 97 34.38 -15.52 14.13
CA ILE A 97 33.86 -14.24 13.62
C ILE A 97 33.04 -13.45 14.67
N ASP A 98 32.45 -14.17 15.63
CA ASP A 98 31.50 -13.62 16.61
C ASP A 98 32.17 -12.73 17.67
N GLN A 99 33.50 -12.90 17.86
CA GLN A 99 34.29 -12.16 18.85
C GLN A 99 35.48 -11.40 18.21
N LEU A 100 35.46 -11.23 16.88
CA LEU A 100 36.58 -10.64 16.13
C LEU A 100 36.87 -9.18 16.53
N PHE A 101 35.80 -8.40 16.80
CA PHE A 101 35.91 -6.98 17.13
C PHE A 101 35.79 -6.70 18.62
N VAL A 102 34.90 -7.43 19.30
CA VAL A 102 34.60 -7.24 20.72
C VAL A 102 34.35 -8.60 21.35
N THR A 103 34.91 -8.82 22.54
CA THR A 103 34.73 -10.04 23.33
C THR A 103 33.55 -9.89 24.28
N GLU A 104 32.67 -10.87 24.30
CA GLU A 104 31.57 -10.93 25.26
C GLU A 104 32.03 -11.61 26.55
N ALA A 105 31.71 -11.01 27.69
CA ALA A 105 32.06 -11.56 29.00
C ALA A 105 31.35 -12.91 29.27
N GLU A 106 32.05 -13.81 29.96
CA GLU A 106 31.47 -15.08 30.41
C GLU A 106 30.27 -14.84 31.35
N GLY A 107 29.23 -15.67 31.23
CA GLY A 107 28.00 -15.54 32.02
C GLY A 107 26.91 -14.64 31.41
N ALA A 108 27.05 -14.23 30.14
CA ALA A 108 26.03 -13.43 29.45
C ALA A 108 24.65 -14.11 29.42
N LEU A 109 23.61 -13.35 29.77
CA LEU A 109 22.24 -13.85 29.97
C LEU A 109 21.65 -14.51 28.71
N PHE A 110 21.19 -15.76 28.85
CA PHE A 110 20.55 -16.55 27.79
C PHE A 110 21.39 -16.68 26.51
N THR A 111 22.71 -16.75 26.69
CA THR A 111 23.68 -17.01 25.64
C THR A 111 24.22 -18.42 25.76
N THR A 112 24.32 -19.10 24.62
CA THR A 112 24.87 -20.46 24.52
C THR A 112 26.24 -20.44 23.86
N HIS A 113 26.43 -19.52 22.91
CA HIS A 113 27.71 -19.22 22.28
C HIS A 113 27.97 -17.72 22.40
N LEU A 114 29.12 -17.35 22.97
CA LEU A 114 29.51 -15.96 23.21
C LEU A 114 29.63 -15.17 21.90
N GLY A 115 29.04 -13.97 21.86
CA GLY A 115 29.06 -13.07 20.72
C GLY A 115 28.20 -13.49 19.51
N ARG A 116 27.69 -14.73 19.48
CA ARG A 116 26.96 -15.27 18.33
C ARG A 116 25.54 -14.73 18.25
N MET A 117 25.15 -14.22 17.09
CA MET A 117 23.76 -13.80 16.86
C MET A 117 22.81 -15.01 16.95
N SER A 118 21.58 -14.78 17.38
CA SER A 118 20.53 -15.81 17.42
C SER A 118 20.30 -16.43 16.04
N LEU A 119 20.06 -17.75 15.98
CA LEU A 119 19.71 -18.46 14.75
C LEU A 119 18.47 -17.86 14.05
N ILE A 120 17.48 -17.44 14.83
CA ILE A 120 16.26 -16.82 14.31
C ILE A 120 16.59 -15.44 13.70
N SER A 121 17.48 -14.67 14.33
CA SER A 121 17.95 -13.40 13.77
C SER A 121 18.70 -13.60 12.46
N ALA A 122 19.54 -14.63 12.36
CA ALA A 122 20.24 -14.98 11.13
C ALA A 122 19.24 -15.30 9.99
N ILE A 123 18.24 -16.13 10.25
CA ILE A 123 17.16 -16.44 9.29
C ILE A 123 16.42 -15.16 8.89
N ALA A 124 16.04 -14.32 9.84
CA ALA A 124 15.34 -13.06 9.58
C ALA A 124 16.17 -12.09 8.71
N PHE A 125 17.48 -11.95 8.95
CA PHE A 125 18.35 -11.15 8.11
C PHE A 125 18.45 -11.69 6.69
N ILE A 126 18.62 -13.01 6.52
CA ILE A 126 18.67 -13.64 5.20
C ILE A 126 17.38 -13.34 4.42
N LEU A 127 16.21 -13.51 5.05
CA LEU A 127 14.91 -13.23 4.43
C LEU A 127 14.77 -11.75 4.04
N LEU A 128 15.14 -10.80 4.92
CA LEU A 128 15.08 -9.37 4.63
C LEU A 128 16.02 -8.96 3.48
N HIS A 129 17.25 -9.44 3.48
CA HIS A 129 18.20 -9.10 2.42
C HIS A 129 17.84 -9.75 1.09
N LEU A 130 17.36 -10.99 1.07
CA LEU A 130 16.80 -11.60 -0.15
C LEU A 130 15.60 -10.79 -0.66
N SER A 131 14.75 -10.29 0.25
CA SER A 131 13.64 -9.40 -0.11
C SER A 131 14.11 -8.12 -0.82
N LEU A 132 15.22 -7.52 -0.37
CA LEU A 132 15.83 -6.34 -1.01
C LEU A 132 16.51 -6.68 -2.36
N LEU A 133 17.05 -7.89 -2.54
CA LEU A 133 17.67 -8.33 -3.80
C LEU A 133 16.63 -8.63 -4.90
N PHE A 134 15.51 -9.25 -4.57
CA PHE A 134 14.50 -9.72 -5.55
C PHE A 134 13.50 -8.64 -6.01
N ARG A 135 13.99 -7.46 -6.41
CA ARG A 135 13.19 -6.30 -6.86
C ARG A 135 12.11 -6.61 -7.91
N ARG A 136 12.36 -7.56 -8.82
CA ARG A 136 11.43 -7.92 -9.92
C ARG A 136 10.26 -8.79 -9.45
N HIS A 137 10.40 -9.52 -8.34
CA HIS A 137 9.39 -10.42 -7.81
C HIS A 137 8.71 -9.79 -6.60
N SER A 138 7.87 -8.77 -6.83
CA SER A 138 7.25 -7.97 -5.77
C SER A 138 6.38 -8.78 -4.80
N LEU A 139 5.84 -9.93 -5.21
CA LEU A 139 5.12 -10.83 -4.29
C LEU A 139 6.09 -11.61 -3.39
N LEU A 140 7.09 -12.29 -3.97
CA LEU A 140 8.07 -13.07 -3.24
C LEU A 140 8.85 -12.21 -2.24
N SER A 141 9.33 -11.04 -2.68
CA SER A 141 9.99 -10.05 -1.82
C SER A 141 9.11 -9.67 -0.62
N GLN A 142 7.81 -9.39 -0.85
CA GLN A 142 6.88 -9.05 0.23
C GLN A 142 6.55 -10.24 1.13
N MET A 143 6.47 -11.47 0.61
CA MET A 143 6.26 -12.66 1.43
C MET A 143 7.43 -12.89 2.40
N MET A 144 8.68 -12.71 1.95
CA MET A 144 9.86 -12.82 2.80
C MET A 144 9.86 -11.76 3.90
N ALA A 145 9.53 -10.51 3.57
CA ALA A 145 9.39 -9.45 4.56
C ALA A 145 8.23 -9.72 5.54
N ALA A 146 7.08 -10.20 5.05
CA ALA A 146 5.95 -10.57 5.91
C ALA A 146 6.29 -11.71 6.88
N LEU A 147 7.07 -12.70 6.43
CA LEU A 147 7.57 -13.76 7.30
C LEU A 147 8.46 -13.20 8.43
N VAL A 148 9.31 -12.21 8.12
CA VAL A 148 10.10 -11.52 9.14
C VAL A 148 9.22 -10.75 10.12
N THR A 149 8.13 -10.13 9.67
CA THR A 149 7.14 -9.50 10.56
C THR A 149 6.57 -10.51 11.56
N ILE A 150 6.24 -11.73 11.10
CA ILE A 150 5.71 -12.80 11.96
C ILE A 150 6.77 -13.24 12.99
N ILE A 151 8.01 -13.47 12.56
CA ILE A 151 9.14 -13.85 13.43
C ILE A 151 9.38 -12.78 14.51
N ALA A 152 9.41 -11.51 14.10
CA ALA A 152 9.62 -10.38 15.00
C ALA A 152 8.45 -10.24 15.98
N TYR A 153 7.21 -10.36 15.49
CA TYR A 153 6.01 -10.33 16.32
C TYR A 153 6.02 -11.43 17.38
N GLN A 154 6.26 -12.69 16.98
CA GLN A 154 6.36 -13.83 17.90
C GLN A 154 7.39 -13.56 19.01
N SER A 155 8.53 -12.96 18.65
CA SER A 155 9.59 -12.65 19.60
C SER A 155 9.19 -11.54 20.58
N ILE A 156 8.50 -10.50 20.11
CA ILE A 156 7.93 -9.45 20.97
C ILE A 156 6.91 -10.06 21.94
N VAL A 157 6.01 -10.91 21.45
CA VAL A 157 5.01 -11.61 22.28
C VAL A 157 5.69 -12.46 23.37
N ALA A 158 6.74 -13.21 23.00
CA ALA A 158 7.48 -14.03 23.96
C ALA A 158 8.10 -13.20 25.09
N TYR A 159 8.61 -11.99 24.78
CA TYR A 159 9.10 -11.05 25.77
C TYR A 159 7.98 -10.47 26.64
N CYS A 160 6.84 -10.06 26.06
CA CYS A 160 5.69 -9.55 26.81
C CYS A 160 5.15 -10.57 27.83
N LEU A 161 5.12 -11.85 27.46
CA LEU A 161 4.66 -12.92 28.34
C LEU A 161 5.75 -13.40 29.31
N GLY A 162 7.02 -13.04 29.08
CA GLY A 162 8.17 -13.56 29.83
C GLY A 162 8.39 -15.07 29.63
N VAL A 163 7.94 -15.63 28.50
CA VAL A 163 7.99 -17.07 28.22
C VAL A 163 9.25 -17.40 27.43
N LYS A 164 10.29 -17.83 28.14
CA LYS A 164 11.62 -18.12 27.59
C LYS A 164 11.61 -19.26 26.55
N SER A 165 10.71 -20.23 26.67
CA SER A 165 10.59 -21.35 25.72
C SER A 165 10.21 -20.88 24.32
N LEU A 166 9.42 -19.82 24.19
CA LEU A 166 9.05 -19.24 22.89
C LEU A 166 10.22 -18.51 22.21
N LEU A 167 11.23 -18.12 22.98
CA LEU A 167 12.47 -17.50 22.49
C LEU A 167 13.55 -18.53 22.15
N LEU A 168 13.49 -19.72 22.73
CA LEU A 168 14.45 -20.82 22.57
C LEU A 168 13.93 -21.87 21.58
N TRP A 169 14.10 -21.61 20.28
CA TRP A 169 13.72 -22.57 19.23
C TRP A 169 14.54 -23.86 19.24
N HIS A 170 15.77 -23.81 19.72
CA HIS A 170 16.61 -24.98 19.96
C HIS A 170 17.28 -24.83 21.32
N LYS A 171 17.46 -25.94 22.06
CA LYS A 171 18.01 -25.94 23.43
C LYS A 171 19.38 -25.27 23.54
N THR A 172 20.11 -25.17 22.42
CA THR A 172 21.44 -24.59 22.29
C THR A 172 21.47 -23.26 21.53
N ALA A 173 20.32 -22.70 21.15
CA ALA A 173 20.28 -21.44 20.40
C ALA A 173 20.36 -20.22 21.33
N THR A 174 21.11 -19.20 20.91
CA THR A 174 21.15 -17.92 21.60
C THR A 174 19.84 -17.17 21.38
N VAL A 175 19.33 -16.55 22.45
CA VAL A 175 18.06 -15.80 22.39
C VAL A 175 18.27 -14.45 21.72
N MET A 176 17.31 -14.02 20.90
CA MET A 176 17.31 -12.71 20.25
C MET A 176 16.92 -11.62 21.27
N ALA A 177 17.63 -10.48 21.30
CA ALA A 177 17.31 -9.35 22.18
C ALA A 177 15.98 -8.63 21.81
N VAL A 178 15.35 -7.95 22.78
CA VAL A 178 14.06 -7.24 22.58
C VAL A 178 14.17 -6.17 21.49
N ASN A 179 15.20 -5.33 21.58
CA ASN A 179 15.49 -4.28 20.61
C ASN A 179 15.78 -4.85 19.22
N THR A 180 16.35 -6.05 19.13
CA THR A 180 16.51 -6.77 17.85
C THR A 180 15.16 -7.13 17.23
N ALA A 181 14.22 -7.65 18.03
CA ALA A 181 12.86 -7.97 17.56
C ALA A 181 12.13 -6.73 17.04
N ILE A 182 12.20 -5.61 17.79
CA ILE A 182 11.58 -4.34 17.40
C ILE A 182 12.18 -3.82 16.07
N LEU A 183 13.51 -3.85 15.92
CA LEU A 183 14.15 -3.41 14.68
C LEU A 183 13.79 -4.29 13.48
N PHE A 184 13.67 -5.61 13.66
CA PHE A 184 13.18 -6.49 12.59
C PHE A 184 11.73 -6.17 12.19
N PHE A 185 10.85 -5.93 13.16
CA PHE A 185 9.45 -5.56 12.91
C PHE A 185 9.36 -4.24 12.12
N LEU A 186 10.15 -3.24 12.50
CA LEU A 186 10.20 -1.97 11.79
C LEU A 186 10.78 -2.13 10.39
N LEU A 187 11.92 -2.81 10.23
CA LEU A 187 12.54 -3.03 8.92
C LEU A 187 11.64 -3.79 7.96
N SER A 188 10.93 -4.83 8.42
CA SER A 188 10.01 -5.58 7.56
C SER A 188 8.87 -4.70 7.05
N ILE A 189 8.32 -3.80 7.88
CA ILE A 189 7.35 -2.78 7.46
C ILE A 189 7.99 -1.82 6.44
N GLY A 190 9.23 -1.38 6.68
CA GLY A 190 9.98 -0.53 5.76
C GLY A 190 10.15 -1.17 4.39
N VAL A 191 10.48 -2.46 4.33
CA VAL A 191 10.62 -3.21 3.07
C VAL A 191 9.27 -3.44 2.39
N LEU A 192 8.23 -3.82 3.13
CA LEU A 192 6.86 -3.98 2.60
C LEU A 192 6.38 -2.69 1.91
N THR A 193 6.63 -1.54 2.54
CA THR A 193 6.20 -0.23 2.04
C THR A 193 7.03 0.33 0.87
N LEU A 194 8.10 -0.34 0.44
CA LEU A 194 8.83 0.02 -0.79
C LEU A 194 8.01 -0.17 -2.08
N TYR A 195 7.00 -1.04 -2.07
CA TYR A 195 6.19 -1.36 -3.26
C TYR A 195 4.67 -1.30 -2.99
N PRO A 196 4.12 -0.12 -2.63
CA PRO A 196 2.74 0.01 -2.19
C PRO A 196 1.72 -0.31 -3.30
N GLY A 197 2.11 -0.20 -4.57
CA GLY A 197 1.26 -0.53 -5.73
C GLY A 197 1.32 -1.99 -6.20
N LYS A 198 2.12 -2.86 -5.58
CA LYS A 198 2.32 -4.26 -6.02
C LYS A 198 2.15 -5.26 -4.87
N GLY A 199 1.89 -6.52 -5.20
CA GLY A 199 1.83 -7.64 -4.23
C GLY A 199 0.77 -7.47 -3.14
N LEU A 200 1.07 -7.98 -1.94
CA LEU A 200 0.31 -7.84 -0.70
C LEU A 200 0.05 -6.38 -0.33
N CYS A 201 1.05 -5.51 -0.48
CA CYS A 201 0.91 -4.10 -0.11
C CYS A 201 -0.09 -3.35 -0.99
N ARG A 202 -0.28 -3.77 -2.26
CA ARG A 202 -1.36 -3.25 -3.11
C ARG A 202 -2.72 -3.39 -2.46
N LEU A 203 -2.99 -4.52 -1.80
CA LEU A 203 -4.25 -4.75 -1.13
C LEU A 203 -4.39 -3.81 0.07
N PHE A 204 -3.34 -3.65 0.88
CA PHE A 204 -3.34 -2.82 2.08
C PHE A 204 -3.43 -1.30 1.78
N PHE A 205 -2.69 -0.81 0.79
CA PHE A 205 -2.66 0.62 0.41
C PHE A 205 -3.70 1.00 -0.66
N SER A 206 -4.52 0.05 -1.12
CA SER A 206 -5.61 0.33 -2.06
C SER A 206 -6.60 1.33 -1.45
N LYS A 207 -6.98 2.35 -2.23
CA LYS A 207 -8.11 3.24 -1.91
C LYS A 207 -9.47 2.55 -2.10
N LYS A 208 -9.50 1.33 -2.65
CA LYS A 208 -10.72 0.54 -2.86
C LYS A 208 -11.15 -0.18 -1.57
N SER A 209 -12.36 -0.72 -1.57
CA SER A 209 -13.01 -1.47 -0.48
C SER A 209 -12.08 -2.48 0.18
N ALA A 210 -11.35 -3.27 -0.61
CA ALA A 210 -10.40 -4.27 -0.12
C ALA A 210 -9.31 -3.70 0.81
N GLY A 211 -8.84 -2.47 0.57
CA GLY A 211 -7.83 -1.83 1.43
C GLY A 211 -8.41 -1.20 2.69
N ILE A 212 -9.69 -0.82 2.70
CA ILE A 212 -10.38 -0.40 3.93
C ILE A 212 -10.60 -1.62 4.83
N ILE A 213 -11.04 -2.72 4.22
CA ILE A 213 -11.26 -4.01 4.88
C ILE A 213 -9.95 -4.59 5.41
N LEU A 214 -8.77 -4.31 4.85
CA LEU A 214 -7.51 -4.82 5.41
C LEU A 214 -6.86 -3.93 6.48
N ARG A 215 -7.14 -2.62 6.49
CA ARG A 215 -6.42 -1.67 7.36
C ARG A 215 -7.02 -1.54 8.76
N ARG A 216 -8.35 -1.62 8.88
CA ARG A 216 -9.05 -1.53 10.18
C ARG A 216 -8.89 -2.84 10.98
N PRO A 217 -9.03 -4.00 10.34
CA PRO A 217 -8.02 -5.06 10.33
C PRO A 217 -7.80 -5.90 11.57
N LEU A 218 -6.91 -6.87 11.45
CA LEU A 218 -5.48 -6.75 11.18
C LEU A 218 -4.76 -6.07 12.35
N PRO A 219 -4.70 -4.74 12.55
CA PRO A 219 -4.19 -4.22 13.83
C PRO A 219 -4.97 -4.75 15.03
N ILE A 220 -6.31 -4.75 14.95
CA ILE A 220 -7.17 -5.23 16.04
C ILE A 220 -7.04 -6.75 16.20
N ALA A 221 -7.08 -7.50 15.09
CA ALA A 221 -6.90 -8.95 15.08
C ALA A 221 -5.52 -9.41 15.60
N ALA A 222 -4.48 -8.57 15.50
CA ALA A 222 -3.17 -8.85 16.07
C ALA A 222 -3.07 -8.43 17.55
N VAL A 223 -3.55 -7.23 17.89
CA VAL A 223 -3.32 -6.64 19.22
C VAL A 223 -4.26 -7.20 20.29
N ILE A 224 -5.56 -7.38 20.00
CA ILE A 224 -6.51 -7.83 21.03
C ILE A 224 -6.16 -9.23 21.57
N PRO A 225 -5.94 -10.25 20.73
CA PRO A 225 -5.58 -11.58 21.25
C PRO A 225 -4.31 -11.55 22.10
N LEU A 226 -3.35 -10.69 21.74
CA LEU A 226 -2.13 -10.49 22.53
C LEU A 226 -2.45 -9.88 23.90
N LEU A 227 -3.26 -8.82 23.96
CA LEU A 227 -3.66 -8.20 25.23
C LEU A 227 -4.42 -9.17 26.13
N LEU A 228 -5.35 -9.96 25.55
CA LEU A 228 -6.08 -10.99 26.28
C LEU A 228 -5.15 -12.08 26.81
N THR A 229 -4.17 -12.52 26.02
CA THR A 229 -3.18 -13.51 26.45
C THR A 229 -2.24 -12.96 27.54
N ILE A 230 -1.85 -11.68 27.46
CA ILE A 230 -1.07 -11.02 28.52
C ILE A 230 -1.89 -10.94 29.82
N ALA A 231 -3.18 -10.58 29.72
CA ALA A 231 -4.08 -10.56 30.86
C ALA A 231 -4.24 -11.97 31.45
N GLU A 232 -4.51 -12.99 30.63
CA GLU A 232 -4.61 -14.39 31.04
C GLU A 232 -3.38 -14.84 31.83
N HIS A 233 -2.18 -14.62 31.27
CA HIS A 233 -0.93 -14.98 31.92
C HIS A 233 -0.72 -14.21 33.22
N SER A 234 -1.09 -12.93 33.27
CA SER A 234 -0.97 -12.12 34.49
C SER A 234 -1.94 -12.56 35.58
N LEU A 235 -3.19 -12.88 35.24
CA LEU A 235 -4.19 -13.43 36.17
C LEU A 235 -3.78 -14.81 36.69
N SER A 236 -3.20 -15.66 35.84
CA SER A 236 -2.73 -16.98 36.24
C SER A 236 -1.67 -16.93 37.35
N ARG A 237 -0.81 -15.88 37.35
CA ARG A 237 0.21 -15.67 38.40
C ARG A 237 -0.39 -15.28 39.76
N LEU A 238 -1.61 -14.72 39.77
CA LEU A 238 -2.31 -14.34 41.00
C LEU A 238 -3.05 -15.53 41.65
N GLN A 239 -3.04 -16.71 41.02
CA GLN A 239 -3.73 -17.94 41.51
C GLN A 239 -5.24 -17.76 41.78
N ILE A 240 -5.86 -16.75 41.18
CA ILE A 240 -7.30 -16.42 41.40
C ILE A 240 -8.22 -17.46 40.72
N SER A 241 -7.76 -18.13 39.67
CA SER A 241 -8.55 -19.07 38.87
C SER A 241 -7.68 -20.16 38.25
N SER A 242 -8.29 -21.28 37.85
CA SER A 242 -7.57 -22.36 37.18
C SER A 242 -7.07 -21.93 35.79
N PRO A 243 -5.83 -22.27 35.40
CA PRO A 243 -5.28 -21.93 34.08
C PRO A 243 -6.12 -22.45 32.91
N GLU A 244 -6.78 -23.60 33.07
CA GLU A 244 -7.64 -24.21 32.05
C GLU A 244 -8.90 -23.38 31.81
N LEU A 245 -9.46 -22.79 32.87
CA LEU A 245 -10.62 -21.90 32.76
C LEU A 245 -10.22 -20.59 32.07
N LEU A 246 -9.10 -20.00 32.47
CA LEU A 246 -8.60 -18.75 31.92
C LEU A 246 -8.30 -18.86 30.41
N SER A 247 -7.61 -19.94 29.99
CA SER A 247 -7.33 -20.22 28.58
C SER A 247 -8.60 -20.47 27.76
N SER A 248 -9.56 -21.22 28.31
CA SER A 248 -10.87 -21.44 27.66
C SER A 248 -11.62 -20.12 27.45
N LEU A 249 -11.66 -19.25 28.47
CA LEU A 249 -12.25 -17.92 28.36
C LEU A 249 -11.52 -17.05 27.33
N ASN A 250 -10.19 -17.06 27.30
CA ASN A 250 -9.41 -16.31 26.31
C ASN A 250 -9.74 -16.75 24.87
N VAL A 251 -9.87 -18.06 24.62
CA VAL A 251 -10.29 -18.58 23.30
C VAL A 251 -11.69 -18.10 22.94
N ILE A 252 -12.64 -18.14 23.88
CA ILE A 252 -14.01 -17.64 23.65
C ILE A 252 -14.01 -16.14 23.35
N PHE A 253 -13.35 -15.33 24.18
CA PHE A 253 -13.28 -13.88 23.99
C PHE A 253 -12.58 -13.51 22.67
N THR A 254 -11.45 -14.16 22.38
CA THR A 254 -10.72 -13.96 21.12
C THR A 254 -11.60 -14.33 19.92
N THR A 255 -12.32 -15.44 19.99
CA THR A 255 -13.24 -15.87 18.92
C THR A 255 -14.39 -14.87 18.75
N LEU A 256 -15.01 -14.41 19.84
CA LEU A 256 -16.07 -13.41 19.79
C LEU A 256 -15.57 -12.09 19.18
N VAL A 257 -14.41 -11.60 19.61
CA VAL A 257 -13.80 -10.39 19.06
C VAL A 257 -13.54 -10.55 17.56
N LEU A 258 -12.93 -11.66 17.13
CA LEU A 258 -12.66 -11.93 15.71
C LEU A 258 -13.96 -12.03 14.90
N CYS A 259 -14.98 -12.71 15.41
CA CYS A 259 -16.29 -12.82 14.77
C CYS A 259 -17.00 -11.47 14.64
N THR A 260 -17.11 -10.71 15.73
CA THR A 260 -17.67 -9.35 15.71
C THR A 260 -16.92 -8.48 14.71
N PHE A 261 -15.60 -8.59 14.71
CA PHE A 261 -14.74 -7.84 13.81
C PHE A 261 -14.98 -8.19 12.33
N ILE A 262 -15.07 -9.49 12.00
CA ILE A 262 -15.40 -9.98 10.65
C ILE A 262 -16.78 -9.47 10.24
N LEU A 263 -17.79 -9.56 11.10
CA LEU A 263 -19.15 -9.09 10.82
C LEU A 263 -19.21 -7.58 10.54
N LEU A 264 -18.51 -6.77 11.35
CA LEU A 264 -18.43 -5.32 11.12
C LEU A 264 -17.73 -4.99 9.80
N SER A 265 -16.70 -5.76 9.43
CA SER A 265 -15.99 -5.59 8.17
C SER A 265 -16.84 -5.99 6.97
N SER A 266 -17.56 -7.11 7.07
CA SER A 266 -18.51 -7.55 6.04
C SER A 266 -19.63 -6.53 5.85
N LYS A 267 -20.20 -5.98 6.94
CA LYS A 267 -21.22 -4.93 6.87
C LYS A 267 -20.70 -3.67 6.16
N GLN A 268 -19.49 -3.22 6.48
CA GLN A 268 -18.88 -2.08 5.79
C GLN A 268 -18.62 -2.36 4.29
N ALA A 269 -18.29 -3.60 3.94
CA ALA A 269 -18.10 -4.00 2.55
C ALA A 269 -19.42 -3.93 1.77
N ASP A 270 -20.49 -4.52 2.32
CA ASP A 270 -21.84 -4.49 1.75
C ASP A 270 -22.36 -3.06 1.58
N GLU A 271 -22.21 -2.21 2.59
CA GLU A 271 -22.65 -0.81 2.52
C GLU A 271 -21.97 -0.04 1.39
N LEU A 272 -20.67 -0.28 1.19
CA LEU A 272 -19.90 0.38 0.13
C LEU A 272 -20.29 -0.15 -1.25
N GLU A 273 -20.54 -1.46 -1.37
CA GLU A 273 -21.00 -2.07 -2.62
C GLU A 273 -22.39 -1.56 -3.01
N GLN A 274 -23.33 -1.48 -2.06
CA GLN A 274 -24.65 -0.89 -2.29
C GLN A 274 -24.57 0.59 -2.67
N GLN A 275 -23.65 1.36 -2.07
CA GLN A 275 -23.43 2.75 -2.47
C GLN A 275 -22.93 2.86 -3.91
N GLN A 276 -21.99 1.99 -4.32
CA GLN A 276 -21.51 1.95 -5.70
C GLN A 276 -22.62 1.56 -6.68
N GLU A 277 -23.42 0.56 -6.34
CA GLU A 277 -24.53 0.10 -7.19
C GLU A 277 -25.60 1.19 -7.33
N LYS A 278 -25.98 1.86 -6.23
CA LYS A 278 -26.91 3.00 -6.27
C LYS A 278 -26.36 4.16 -7.07
N ALA A 279 -25.08 4.49 -6.93
CA ALA A 279 -24.45 5.57 -7.70
C ALA A 279 -24.44 5.24 -9.20
N LYS A 280 -24.12 3.99 -9.57
CA LYS A 280 -24.14 3.53 -10.96
C LYS A 280 -25.55 3.49 -11.54
N SER A 281 -26.52 3.00 -10.78
CA SER A 281 -27.94 2.98 -11.18
C SER A 281 -28.48 4.39 -11.40
N LYS A 282 -28.22 5.31 -10.46
CA LYS A 282 -28.62 6.72 -10.58
C LYS A 282 -27.94 7.41 -11.78
N LEU A 283 -26.68 7.09 -12.06
CA LEU A 283 -26.00 7.59 -13.25
C LEU A 283 -26.68 7.10 -14.52
N SER A 284 -26.95 5.78 -14.62
CA SER A 284 -27.65 5.20 -15.76
C SER A 284 -29.06 5.78 -15.94
N GLU A 285 -29.79 6.04 -14.85
CA GLU A 285 -31.10 6.68 -14.87
C GLU A 285 -31.02 8.12 -15.39
N LEU A 286 -30.03 8.90 -14.95
CA LEU A 286 -29.79 10.26 -15.44
C LEU A 286 -29.40 10.27 -16.92
N GLU A 287 -28.53 9.35 -17.35
CA GLU A 287 -28.16 9.17 -18.76
C GLU A 287 -29.39 8.85 -19.62
N GLN A 288 -30.26 7.93 -19.18
CA GLN A 288 -31.50 7.60 -19.89
C GLN A 288 -32.49 8.76 -19.92
N LYS A 289 -32.67 9.49 -18.81
CA LYS A 289 -33.52 10.69 -18.76
C LYS A 289 -33.00 11.78 -19.68
N PHE A 290 -31.68 12.02 -19.69
CA PHE A 290 -31.06 12.98 -20.60
C PHE A 290 -31.23 12.56 -22.06
N ALA A 291 -30.94 11.28 -22.39
CA ALA A 291 -31.13 10.75 -23.73
C ALA A 291 -32.59 10.90 -24.18
N THR A 292 -33.55 10.54 -23.33
CA THR A 292 -34.97 10.67 -23.62
C THR A 292 -35.37 12.13 -23.81
N PHE A 293 -34.96 13.02 -22.91
CA PHE A 293 -35.21 14.47 -23.02
C PHE A 293 -34.61 15.06 -24.28
N PHE A 294 -33.34 14.79 -24.57
CA PHE A 294 -32.64 15.31 -25.75
C PHE A 294 -33.29 14.81 -27.04
N GLN A 295 -33.58 13.50 -27.13
CA GLN A 295 -34.16 12.90 -28.33
C GLN A 295 -35.60 13.32 -28.59
N SER A 296 -36.44 13.39 -27.56
CA SER A 296 -37.84 13.78 -27.67
C SER A 296 -38.09 15.29 -27.70
N ASN A 297 -37.04 16.11 -27.48
CA ASN A 297 -37.17 17.57 -27.53
C ASN A 297 -37.70 18.02 -28.91
N PRO A 298 -38.83 18.74 -28.98
CA PRO A 298 -39.42 19.20 -30.25
C PRO A 298 -38.61 20.30 -30.95
N VAL A 299 -37.51 20.76 -30.35
CA VAL A 299 -36.58 21.73 -30.93
C VAL A 299 -35.39 20.99 -31.54
N ALA A 300 -35.09 21.24 -32.81
CA ALA A 300 -33.93 20.70 -33.49
C ALA A 300 -32.64 21.09 -32.75
N SER A 301 -31.95 20.10 -32.20
CA SER A 301 -30.82 20.30 -31.28
C SER A 301 -29.65 19.43 -31.68
N THR A 302 -28.45 20.00 -31.58
CA THR A 302 -27.20 19.30 -31.88
C THR A 302 -26.15 19.61 -30.82
N ILE A 303 -25.24 18.67 -30.59
CA ILE A 303 -23.97 18.86 -29.89
C ILE A 303 -22.90 18.70 -30.96
N SER A 304 -22.07 19.72 -31.16
CA SER A 304 -21.01 19.69 -32.17
C SER A 304 -19.73 20.35 -31.68
N THR A 305 -18.60 19.96 -32.26
CA THR A 305 -17.32 20.63 -31.98
C THR A 305 -17.34 22.04 -32.55
N VAL A 306 -16.90 23.03 -31.76
CA VAL A 306 -17.00 24.44 -32.17
C VAL A 306 -16.06 24.76 -33.34
N VAL A 307 -14.83 24.23 -33.33
CA VAL A 307 -13.82 24.53 -34.35
C VAL A 307 -14.13 23.85 -35.68
N GLU A 308 -14.36 22.53 -35.68
CA GLU A 308 -14.56 21.75 -36.91
C GLU A 308 -16.04 21.64 -37.33
N GLY A 309 -16.98 21.83 -36.40
CA GLY A 309 -18.41 21.64 -36.67
C GLY A 309 -18.78 20.17 -36.79
N ARG A 310 -18.02 19.27 -36.14
CA ARG A 310 -18.28 17.83 -36.16
C ARG A 310 -19.47 17.53 -35.28
N TYR A 311 -20.52 16.93 -35.83
CA TYR A 311 -21.69 16.52 -35.04
C TYR A 311 -21.30 15.36 -34.12
N ILE A 312 -21.45 15.57 -32.81
CA ILE A 312 -21.23 14.56 -31.77
C ILE A 312 -22.55 13.87 -31.45
N ALA A 313 -23.63 14.65 -31.32
CA ALA A 313 -24.97 14.15 -31.11
C ALA A 313 -25.99 15.03 -31.80
N VAL A 314 -27.06 14.42 -32.30
CA VAL A 314 -28.21 15.10 -32.90
C VAL A 314 -29.48 14.46 -32.37
N ASN A 315 -30.52 15.26 -32.15
CA ASN A 315 -31.81 14.72 -31.76
C ASN A 315 -32.66 14.30 -32.97
N ASP A 316 -33.78 13.62 -32.69
CA ASP A 316 -34.71 13.15 -33.72
C ASP A 316 -35.28 14.32 -34.54
N ARG A 317 -35.58 15.45 -33.88
CA ARG A 317 -36.13 16.63 -34.56
C ARG A 317 -35.17 17.20 -35.62
N PHE A 318 -33.90 17.37 -35.27
CA PHE A 318 -32.90 17.89 -36.23
C PHE A 318 -32.71 16.94 -37.42
N SER A 319 -32.67 15.63 -37.16
CA SER A 319 -32.50 14.62 -38.21
C SER A 319 -33.69 14.63 -39.18
N MET A 320 -34.92 14.67 -38.64
CA MET A 320 -36.15 14.76 -39.45
C MET A 320 -36.22 16.04 -40.28
N GLU A 321 -35.90 17.20 -39.70
CA GLU A 321 -36.00 18.47 -40.42
C GLU A 321 -34.91 18.61 -41.49
N MET A 322 -33.69 18.14 -41.23
CA MET A 322 -32.57 18.23 -42.17
C MET A 322 -32.59 17.13 -43.25
N GLY A 323 -33.35 16.04 -43.03
CA GLY A 323 -33.47 14.92 -43.96
C GLY A 323 -32.27 13.97 -43.99
N TYR A 324 -31.42 14.01 -42.96
CA TYR A 324 -30.29 13.11 -42.79
C TYR A 324 -30.57 12.10 -41.67
N SER A 325 -30.07 10.87 -41.81
CA SER A 325 -30.09 9.94 -40.69
C SER A 325 -29.03 10.33 -39.63
N LYS A 326 -29.19 9.85 -38.40
CA LYS A 326 -28.20 10.11 -37.33
C LYS A 326 -26.83 9.55 -37.68
N GLU A 327 -26.80 8.38 -38.31
CA GLU A 327 -25.58 7.68 -38.74
C GLU A 327 -24.84 8.44 -39.84
N GLU A 328 -25.57 9.22 -40.66
CA GLU A 328 -24.98 10.09 -41.68
C GLU A 328 -24.42 11.38 -41.07
N LEU A 329 -25.03 11.89 -40.00
CA LEU A 329 -24.64 13.14 -39.34
C LEU A 329 -23.48 12.93 -38.36
N ILE A 330 -23.59 11.95 -37.46
CA ILE A 330 -22.67 11.77 -36.34
C ILE A 330 -21.27 11.44 -36.85
N GLY A 331 -20.28 12.16 -36.35
CA GLY A 331 -18.88 12.02 -36.74
C GLY A 331 -18.50 12.76 -38.03
N ARG A 332 -19.46 13.34 -38.77
CA ARG A 332 -19.20 14.22 -39.93
C ARG A 332 -19.22 15.69 -39.53
N THR A 333 -18.55 16.53 -40.31
CA THR A 333 -18.56 17.98 -40.10
C THR A 333 -19.67 18.67 -40.88
N SER A 334 -20.17 19.80 -40.36
CA SER A 334 -21.12 20.65 -41.09
C SER A 334 -20.56 21.13 -42.45
N ARG A 335 -19.23 21.19 -42.59
CA ARG A 335 -18.55 21.48 -43.86
C ARG A 335 -18.63 20.31 -44.85
N GLU A 336 -18.35 19.09 -44.39
CA GLU A 336 -18.42 17.87 -45.21
C GLU A 336 -19.83 17.63 -45.75
N LEU A 337 -20.84 17.93 -44.93
CA LEU A 337 -22.25 17.73 -45.28
C LEU A 337 -22.91 18.97 -45.89
N ALA A 338 -22.18 20.09 -46.01
CA ALA A 338 -22.68 21.38 -46.49
C ALA A 338 -24.04 21.77 -45.87
N THR A 339 -24.18 21.60 -44.55
CA THR A 339 -25.48 21.80 -43.85
C THR A 339 -25.85 23.27 -43.68
N PHE A 340 -24.93 24.20 -43.93
CA PHE A 340 -25.19 25.64 -43.97
C PHE A 340 -25.22 26.10 -45.42
N LYS A 341 -26.15 26.99 -45.77
CA LYS A 341 -26.23 27.58 -47.11
C LYS A 341 -24.99 28.44 -47.42
N ASP A 342 -24.57 29.26 -46.46
CA ASP A 342 -23.32 30.02 -46.53
C ASP A 342 -22.40 29.61 -45.37
N MET A 343 -21.23 29.05 -45.70
CA MET A 343 -20.23 28.66 -44.72
C MET A 343 -19.65 29.84 -43.94
N LYS A 344 -19.77 31.07 -44.44
CA LYS A 344 -19.39 32.28 -43.69
C LYS A 344 -20.30 32.53 -42.50
N GLU A 345 -21.60 32.19 -42.58
CA GLU A 345 -22.53 32.28 -41.44
C GLU A 345 -22.12 31.31 -40.34
N ARG A 346 -21.74 30.09 -40.72
CA ARG A 346 -21.21 29.10 -39.78
C ARG A 346 -19.97 29.61 -39.05
N ASP A 347 -19.03 30.20 -39.78
CA ASP A 347 -17.78 30.70 -39.20
C ASP A 347 -18.02 31.92 -38.29
N LYS A 348 -19.01 32.77 -38.64
CA LYS A 348 -19.48 33.84 -37.77
C LYS A 348 -20.05 33.30 -36.45
N ILE A 349 -20.93 32.29 -36.50
CA ILE A 349 -21.51 31.65 -35.30
C ILE A 349 -20.38 31.06 -34.43
N ALA A 350 -19.44 30.33 -35.02
CA ALA A 350 -18.33 29.73 -34.29
C ALA A 350 -17.46 30.80 -33.61
N ALA A 351 -17.16 31.91 -34.29
CA ALA A 351 -16.41 33.03 -33.72
C ALA A 351 -17.16 33.70 -32.55
N LEU A 352 -18.48 33.89 -32.68
CA LEU A 352 -19.33 34.44 -31.62
C LEU A 352 -19.33 33.53 -30.38
N VAL A 353 -19.49 32.22 -30.57
CA VAL A 353 -19.47 31.25 -29.47
C VAL A 353 -18.11 31.22 -28.77
N LEU A 354 -17.00 31.30 -29.51
CA LEU A 354 -15.66 31.34 -28.92
C LEU A 354 -15.39 32.67 -28.17
N ALA A 355 -15.87 33.79 -28.70
CA ALA A 355 -15.67 35.10 -28.07
C ALA A 355 -16.55 35.30 -26.82
N ASN A 356 -17.81 34.89 -26.88
CA ASN A 356 -18.82 35.22 -25.87
C ASN A 356 -19.28 34.01 -25.03
N LYS A 357 -18.70 32.83 -25.23
CA LYS A 357 -19.14 31.55 -24.67
C LYS A 357 -20.57 31.13 -25.07
N GLY A 358 -21.14 31.76 -26.10
CA GLY A 358 -22.45 31.43 -26.64
C GLY A 358 -23.04 32.54 -27.52
N CYS A 359 -24.16 32.26 -28.18
CA CYS A 359 -24.99 33.21 -28.92
C CYS A 359 -26.47 32.83 -28.81
N TYR A 360 -27.38 33.80 -28.95
CA TYR A 360 -28.82 33.57 -28.76
C TYR A 360 -29.63 34.27 -29.85
N GLY A 361 -30.55 33.54 -30.45
CA GLY A 361 -31.52 34.08 -31.41
C GLY A 361 -30.94 34.51 -32.76
N GLU A 362 -29.73 34.07 -33.12
CA GLU A 362 -29.12 34.41 -34.41
C GLU A 362 -29.85 33.70 -35.54
N GLU A 363 -30.30 34.44 -36.56
CA GLU A 363 -30.89 33.82 -37.74
C GLU A 363 -29.80 33.20 -38.63
N VAL A 364 -29.99 31.94 -39.00
CA VAL A 364 -29.02 31.15 -39.78
C VAL A 364 -29.75 30.35 -40.84
N GLN A 365 -29.19 30.30 -42.04
CA GLN A 365 -29.74 29.51 -43.15
C GLN A 365 -29.05 28.14 -43.26
N PHE A 366 -29.81 27.09 -42.98
CA PHE A 366 -29.40 25.70 -43.15
C PHE A 366 -29.88 25.15 -44.50
N GLN A 367 -29.13 24.21 -45.05
CA GLN A 367 -29.45 23.49 -46.27
C GLN A 367 -29.70 22.01 -45.94
N LYS A 368 -30.91 21.54 -46.28
CA LYS A 368 -31.34 20.13 -46.17
C LYS A 368 -30.58 19.24 -47.15
N LYS A 369 -30.63 17.92 -46.93
CA LYS A 369 -30.14 16.90 -47.89
C LYS A 369 -30.77 17.04 -49.29
N SER A 370 -32.02 17.51 -49.36
CA SER A 370 -32.73 17.76 -50.63
C SER A 370 -32.25 19.00 -51.38
N GLY A 371 -31.43 19.86 -50.76
CA GLY A 371 -31.03 21.17 -51.29
C GLY A 371 -31.98 22.32 -50.92
N GLU A 372 -33.11 22.04 -50.27
CA GLU A 372 -34.02 23.08 -49.75
C GLU A 372 -33.36 23.86 -48.60
N VAL A 373 -33.55 25.18 -48.59
CA VAL A 373 -33.01 26.07 -47.54
C VAL A 373 -34.07 26.35 -46.49
N ILE A 374 -33.71 26.17 -45.22
CA ILE A 374 -34.53 26.54 -44.06
C ILE A 374 -33.81 27.61 -43.23
N THR A 375 -34.56 28.58 -42.72
CA THR A 375 -34.06 29.56 -41.77
C THR A 375 -34.38 29.10 -40.34
N TYR A 376 -33.37 29.07 -39.48
CA TYR A 376 -33.50 28.79 -38.05
C TYR A 376 -33.11 30.01 -37.22
N SER A 377 -33.77 30.20 -36.08
CA SER A 377 -33.25 31.05 -35.00
C SER A 377 -32.40 30.18 -34.07
N ALA A 378 -31.08 30.32 -34.18
CA ALA A 378 -30.11 29.48 -33.50
C ALA A 378 -29.68 30.10 -32.17
N SER A 379 -29.76 29.30 -31.10
CA SER A 379 -29.13 29.61 -29.82
C SER A 379 -28.13 28.52 -29.48
N VAL A 380 -26.89 28.91 -29.22
CA VAL A 380 -25.75 28.00 -29.03
C VAL A 380 -25.01 28.41 -27.76
N VAL A 381 -24.67 27.43 -26.93
CA VAL A 381 -23.88 27.64 -25.70
C VAL A 381 -22.63 26.78 -25.76
N LEU A 382 -21.49 27.36 -25.35
CA LEU A 382 -20.24 26.62 -25.24
C LEU A 382 -20.28 25.73 -23.98
N ILE A 383 -20.05 24.43 -24.16
CA ILE A 383 -19.94 23.47 -23.06
C ILE A 383 -18.55 22.83 -23.15
N GLU A 384 -17.79 22.89 -22.06
CA GLU A 384 -16.55 22.13 -21.91
C GLU A 384 -16.90 20.73 -21.42
N ILE A 385 -16.47 19.71 -22.16
CA ILE A 385 -16.64 18.30 -21.80
C ILE A 385 -15.22 17.78 -21.52
N ASP A 386 -14.98 17.35 -20.28
CA ASP A 386 -13.70 16.79 -19.81
C ASP A 386 -13.33 15.45 -20.48
#